data_AF-A0A1Q4YK79-F1
#
_entry.id   AF-A0A1Q4YK79-F1
#
_cell.length_a   1.000
_cell.length_b   1.000
_cell.length_c   1.000
_cell.angle_alpha   90.00
_cell.angle_beta   90.00
_cell.angle_gamma   90.00
#
_symmetry.space_group_name_H-M   'P 1'
#
loop_
_entity.id
_entity.type
_entity.pdbx_description
1 polymer ?
#
loop_
_entity_poly.entity_id
_entity_poly.type
_entity_poly.pdbx_seq_one_letter_code
_entity_poly.pdbx_strand_id
1 'polypeptide(L)'
;MTLFVVLAVAAAVAWYFQGQQRPGAGSSAAAEARRLRTPLVRLADLVGIETKAGSRATRLDAGAAGEQATAVLLRSLTSQGWIVLHDRALPYGKANVDHLVISPSGKVFILDSKLWSSRFFVYTKSGRLWHGQIDVDDRLDGLRYESCTVANVLGIPVFPVVVMHGAPMNQVSLSVGNIRIVPADFATARLRVTSRHPGHRLSQAAVAARAKRLLPSYGGKG
;
A
#
# COMPACT_ATOMS: atom_id res chain seq x y z
N MET A 1 -42.38 11.05 13.08
CA MET A 1 -42.04 10.43 11.76
C MET A 1 -41.00 11.28 11.04
N THR A 2 -39.87 11.59 11.68
CA THR A 2 -38.91 12.60 11.19
C THR A 2 -37.46 12.20 11.44
N LEU A 3 -37.15 11.58 12.59
CA LEU A 3 -35.78 11.14 12.90
C LEU A 3 -35.33 9.92 12.06
N PHE A 4 -36.22 8.95 11.83
CA PHE A 4 -35.91 7.75 11.03
C PHE A 4 -35.64 8.06 9.56
N VAL A 5 -36.35 9.04 8.99
CA VAL A 5 -36.16 9.46 7.60
C VAL A 5 -34.84 10.21 7.44
N VAL A 6 -34.49 11.08 8.41
CA VAL A 6 -33.20 11.79 8.40
C VAL A 6 -32.02 10.84 8.56
N LEU A 7 -32.12 9.83 9.44
CA LEU A 7 -31.08 8.81 9.59
C LEU A 7 -30.94 7.91 8.35
N ALA A 8 -32.06 7.53 7.73
CA ALA A 8 -32.05 6.73 6.51
C ALA A 8 -31.46 7.51 5.31
N VAL A 9 -31.78 8.81 5.19
CA VAL A 9 -31.19 9.69 4.18
C VAL A 9 -29.72 9.94 4.46
N ALA A 10 -29.32 10.18 5.71
CA ALA A 10 -27.90 10.34 6.07
C ALA A 10 -27.10 9.06 5.82
N ALA A 11 -27.66 7.88 6.09
CA ALA A 11 -27.06 6.59 5.79
C ALA A 11 -27.00 6.32 4.28
N ALA A 12 -28.05 6.68 3.52
CA ALA A 12 -28.07 6.56 2.07
C ALA A 12 -27.10 7.53 1.40
N VAL A 13 -26.95 8.75 1.93
CA VAL A 13 -25.99 9.76 1.50
C VAL A 13 -24.56 9.35 1.86
N ALA A 14 -24.33 8.82 3.06
CA ALA A 14 -23.04 8.25 3.46
C ALA A 14 -22.69 7.01 2.60
N TRP A 15 -23.66 6.16 2.29
CA TRP A 15 -23.51 5.03 1.37
C TRP A 15 -23.27 5.48 -0.07
N TYR A 16 -23.94 6.55 -0.53
CA TYR A 16 -23.75 7.15 -1.84
C TYR A 16 -22.38 7.81 -2.00
N PHE A 17 -21.89 8.52 -0.97
CA PHE A 17 -20.53 9.09 -0.95
C PHE A 17 -19.43 8.03 -0.71
N GLN A 18 -19.71 6.94 0.03
CA GLN A 18 -18.83 5.78 0.12
C GLN A 18 -18.81 4.96 -1.18
N GLY A 19 -19.87 5.05 -1.99
CA GLY A 19 -20.04 4.38 -3.28
C GLY A 19 -19.28 5.01 -4.46
N GLN A 20 -18.75 6.23 -4.30
CA GLN A 20 -17.98 6.93 -5.34
C GLN A 20 -16.47 7.03 -5.03
N GLN A 21 -15.83 5.93 -4.62
CA GLN A 21 -14.37 5.90 -4.57
C GLN A 21 -13.79 5.75 -5.97
N ARG A 22 -13.18 6.84 -6.47
CA ARG A 22 -12.21 6.79 -7.58
C ARG A 22 -11.14 5.73 -7.26
N PRO A 23 -10.52 5.06 -8.25
CA PRO A 23 -9.40 4.17 -8.00
C PRO A 23 -8.31 4.92 -7.21
N GLY A 24 -7.93 4.38 -6.06
CA GLY A 24 -7.03 4.98 -5.09
C GLY A 24 -6.57 3.93 -4.08
N ALA A 25 -5.44 4.17 -3.40
CA ALA A 25 -4.76 3.17 -2.56
C ALA A 25 -5.71 2.36 -1.66
N GLY A 26 -5.54 1.04 -1.63
CA GLY A 26 -6.37 0.11 -0.86
C GLY A 26 -7.75 -0.18 -1.47
N SER A 27 -8.08 0.38 -2.64
CA SER A 27 -9.42 0.22 -3.23
C SER A 27 -9.73 -1.23 -3.61
N SER A 28 -8.74 -1.97 -4.10
CA SER A 28 -8.86 -3.39 -4.45
C SER A 28 -9.07 -4.26 -3.20
N ALA A 29 -8.24 -4.07 -2.18
CA ALA A 29 -8.33 -4.78 -0.91
C ALA A 29 -9.66 -4.51 -0.19
N ALA A 30 -10.10 -3.25 -0.13
CA ALA A 30 -11.39 -2.88 0.45
C ALA A 30 -12.58 -3.47 -0.34
N ALA A 31 -12.48 -3.52 -1.68
CA ALA A 31 -13.51 -4.15 -2.50
C ALA A 31 -13.58 -5.68 -2.25
N GLU A 32 -12.44 -6.34 -2.08
CA GLU A 32 -12.40 -7.76 -1.74
C GLU A 32 -12.93 -8.05 -0.33
N ALA A 33 -12.56 -7.23 0.65
CA ALA A 33 -13.07 -7.34 2.02
C ALA A 33 -14.62 -7.26 2.06
N ARG A 34 -15.20 -6.34 1.29
CA ARG A 34 -16.67 -6.22 1.14
C ARG A 34 -17.31 -7.47 0.54
N ARG A 35 -16.65 -8.12 -0.43
CA ARG A 35 -17.15 -9.38 -1.04
C ARG A 35 -17.14 -10.54 -0.05
N LEU A 36 -16.17 -10.58 0.86
CA LEU A 36 -16.06 -11.65 1.87
C LEU A 36 -17.06 -11.49 3.03
N ARG A 37 -17.44 -10.25 3.38
CA ARG A 37 -18.44 -9.97 4.42
C ARG A 37 -19.89 -10.14 3.93
N THR A 38 -20.25 -11.37 3.63
CA THR A 38 -21.64 -11.78 3.33
C THR A 38 -22.55 -11.58 4.56
N PRO A 39 -23.90 -11.55 4.40
CA PRO A 39 -24.82 -11.39 5.53
C PRO A 39 -24.59 -12.41 6.66
N LEU A 40 -24.29 -13.67 6.33
CA LEU A 40 -23.98 -14.72 7.32
C LEU A 40 -22.69 -14.43 8.10
N VAL A 41 -21.65 -13.96 7.41
CA VAL A 41 -20.38 -13.58 8.06
C VAL A 41 -20.59 -12.40 9.00
N ARG A 42 -21.39 -11.40 8.60
CA ARG A 42 -21.72 -10.25 9.47
C ARG A 42 -22.53 -10.66 10.70
N LEU A 43 -23.49 -11.58 10.54
CA LEU A 43 -24.24 -12.13 11.66
C LEU A 43 -23.34 -12.91 12.62
N ALA A 44 -22.42 -13.74 12.09
CA ALA A 44 -21.43 -14.45 12.89
C ALA A 44 -20.54 -13.49 13.69
N ASP A 45 -20.05 -12.41 13.06
CA ASP A 45 -19.25 -11.38 13.72
C ASP A 45 -20.02 -10.70 14.88
N LEU A 46 -21.33 -10.40 14.69
CA LEU A 46 -22.18 -9.78 15.72
C LEU A 46 -22.33 -10.65 16.98
N VAL A 47 -22.30 -11.97 16.84
CA VAL A 47 -22.40 -12.92 17.96
C VAL A 47 -21.03 -13.44 18.42
N GLY A 48 -19.92 -12.85 17.94
CA GLY A 48 -18.56 -13.18 18.36
C GLY A 48 -18.01 -14.48 17.76
N ILE A 49 -18.61 -15.02 16.70
CA ILE A 49 -18.12 -16.21 16.01
C ILE A 49 -17.11 -15.80 14.93
N GLU A 50 -15.85 -16.16 15.14
CA GLU A 50 -14.79 -15.90 14.17
C GLU A 50 -14.87 -16.87 12.98
N THR A 51 -15.12 -16.34 11.78
CA THR A 51 -15.14 -17.12 10.53
C THR A 51 -13.88 -16.88 9.72
N LYS A 52 -13.42 -17.88 8.95
CA LYS A 52 -12.27 -17.72 8.03
C LYS A 52 -12.46 -16.55 7.05
N ALA A 53 -13.69 -16.32 6.58
CA ALA A 53 -14.03 -15.22 5.69
C ALA A 53 -13.98 -13.87 6.41
N GLY A 54 -14.49 -13.80 7.65
CA GLY A 54 -14.41 -12.62 8.52
C GLY A 54 -12.97 -12.22 8.82
N SER A 55 -12.13 -13.16 9.30
CA SER A 55 -10.71 -12.88 9.57
C SER A 55 -9.93 -12.48 8.32
N ARG A 56 -10.28 -13.01 7.14
CA ARG A 56 -9.70 -12.57 5.86
C ARG A 56 -10.15 -11.14 5.50
N ALA A 57 -11.43 -10.82 5.64
CA ALA A 57 -11.94 -9.47 5.39
C ALA A 57 -11.29 -8.44 6.33
N THR A 58 -11.14 -8.75 7.61
CA THR A 58 -10.47 -7.88 8.59
C THR A 58 -9.00 -7.64 8.24
N ARG A 59 -8.29 -8.67 7.77
CA ARG A 59 -6.90 -8.51 7.28
C ARG A 59 -6.82 -7.61 6.05
N LEU A 60 -7.76 -7.75 5.11
CA LEU A 60 -7.83 -6.91 3.92
C LEU A 60 -8.15 -5.45 4.27
N ASP A 61 -9.05 -5.21 5.22
CA ASP A 61 -9.34 -3.85 5.70
C ASP A 61 -8.13 -3.22 6.39
N ALA A 62 -7.41 -3.98 7.22
CA ALA A 62 -6.19 -3.51 7.87
C ALA A 62 -5.11 -3.16 6.83
N GLY A 63 -4.96 -3.96 5.78
CA GLY A 63 -4.10 -3.66 4.63
C GLY A 63 -4.51 -2.36 3.94
N ALA A 64 -5.79 -2.26 3.54
CA ALA A 64 -6.34 -1.07 2.89
C ALA A 64 -6.17 0.20 3.74
N ALA A 65 -6.34 0.10 5.07
CA ALA A 65 -6.12 1.21 5.99
C ALA A 65 -4.65 1.67 6.00
N GLY A 66 -3.70 0.73 5.99
CA GLY A 66 -2.27 1.04 5.87
C GLY A 66 -1.92 1.73 4.55
N GLU A 67 -2.44 1.22 3.44
CA GLU A 67 -2.26 1.81 2.10
C GLU A 67 -2.85 3.24 2.01
N GLN A 68 -4.05 3.44 2.56
CA GLN A 68 -4.68 4.76 2.63
C GLN A 68 -3.89 5.73 3.50
N ALA A 69 -3.39 5.29 4.66
CA ALA A 69 -2.55 6.11 5.52
C ALA A 69 -1.26 6.52 4.79
N THR A 70 -0.60 5.59 4.10
CA THR A 70 0.56 5.89 3.25
C THR A 70 0.20 6.88 2.13
N ALA A 71 -0.93 6.70 1.45
CA ALA A 71 -1.38 7.63 0.41
C ALA A 71 -1.53 9.08 0.93
N VAL A 72 -2.05 9.25 2.16
CA VAL A 72 -2.18 10.56 2.80
C VAL A 72 -0.80 11.20 3.02
N LEU A 73 0.17 10.45 3.54
CA LEU A 73 1.55 10.94 3.73
C LEU A 73 2.18 11.40 2.40
N LEU A 74 1.94 10.63 1.33
CA LEU A 74 2.49 10.89 0.01
C LEU A 74 1.93 12.16 -0.66
N ARG A 75 0.77 12.67 -0.24
CA ARG A 75 0.21 13.95 -0.76
C ARG A 75 1.20 15.11 -0.60
N SER A 76 1.98 15.11 0.48
CA SER A 76 3.02 16.12 0.73
C SER A 76 4.17 16.07 -0.29
N LEU A 77 4.41 14.93 -0.94
CA LEU A 77 5.40 14.80 -1.99
C LEU A 77 4.83 15.25 -3.33
N THR A 78 3.55 14.99 -3.60
CA THR A 78 2.88 15.46 -4.82
C THR A 78 2.94 16.98 -4.95
N SER A 79 2.74 17.72 -3.86
CA SER A 79 2.90 19.19 -3.85
C SER A 79 4.34 19.66 -4.09
N GLN A 80 5.33 18.77 -3.94
CA GLN A 80 6.75 19.01 -4.18
C GLN A 80 7.19 18.51 -5.57
N GLY A 81 6.24 18.25 -6.47
CA GLY A 81 6.50 17.82 -7.85
C GLY A 81 6.80 16.33 -8.00
N TRP A 82 6.54 15.50 -6.99
CA TRP A 82 6.62 14.04 -7.14
C TRP A 82 5.38 13.51 -7.88
N ILE A 83 5.56 12.41 -8.61
CA ILE A 83 4.44 11.69 -9.23
C ILE A 83 4.18 10.42 -8.44
N VAL A 84 2.94 10.22 -8.01
CA VAL A 84 2.50 9.02 -7.28
C VAL A 84 1.41 8.33 -8.10
N LEU A 85 1.64 7.06 -8.43
CA LEU A 85 0.68 6.21 -9.14
C LEU A 85 0.25 5.08 -8.20
N HIS A 86 -1.01 5.09 -7.80
CA HIS A 86 -1.60 4.10 -6.90
C HIS A 86 -2.14 2.88 -7.64
N ASP A 87 -2.18 1.71 -7.01
CA ASP A 87 -2.85 0.50 -7.52
C ASP A 87 -2.49 0.20 -8.99
N ARG A 88 -1.21 -0.03 -9.28
CA ARG A 88 -0.73 -0.35 -10.63
C ARG A 88 -0.74 -1.86 -10.86
N ALA A 89 -1.39 -2.32 -11.92
CA ALA A 89 -1.37 -3.73 -12.29
C ALA A 89 0.01 -4.16 -12.78
N LEU A 90 0.49 -5.32 -12.33
CA LEU A 90 1.64 -5.98 -12.95
C LEU A 90 1.23 -6.63 -14.29
N PRO A 91 2.17 -6.78 -15.25
CA PRO A 91 1.87 -7.37 -16.56
C PRO A 91 1.48 -8.86 -16.50
N TYR A 92 1.88 -9.56 -15.44
CA TYR A 92 1.62 -10.98 -15.26
C TYR A 92 0.97 -11.25 -13.91
N GLY A 93 -0.09 -12.07 -13.91
CA GLY A 93 -0.82 -12.45 -12.71
C GLY A 93 -1.87 -11.44 -12.26
N LYS A 94 -2.34 -11.61 -11.01
CA LYS A 94 -3.36 -10.75 -10.38
C LYS A 94 -2.78 -9.82 -9.31
N ALA A 95 -1.46 -9.60 -9.34
CA ALA A 95 -0.77 -8.76 -8.38
C ALA A 95 -0.79 -7.29 -8.82
N ASN A 96 -0.81 -6.40 -7.84
CA ASN A 96 -0.77 -4.96 -8.00
C ASN A 96 0.36 -4.38 -7.16
N VAL A 97 0.80 -3.19 -7.56
CA VAL A 97 1.72 -2.34 -6.79
C VAL A 97 0.89 -1.25 -6.13
N ASP A 98 0.88 -1.21 -4.80
CA ASP A 98 0.09 -0.25 -4.02
C ASP A 98 0.45 1.20 -4.38
N HIS A 99 1.75 1.47 -4.44
CA HIS A 99 2.30 2.80 -4.67
C HIS A 99 3.58 2.76 -5.50
N LEU A 100 3.51 3.27 -6.72
CA LEU A 100 4.69 3.60 -7.53
C LEU A 100 4.96 5.10 -7.42
N VAL A 101 6.09 5.46 -6.83
CA VAL A 101 6.46 6.85 -6.53
C VAL A 101 7.67 7.25 -7.36
N ILE A 102 7.58 8.37 -8.07
CA ILE A 102 8.61 8.86 -8.98
C ILE A 102 9.05 10.26 -8.53
N SER A 103 10.30 10.39 -8.11
CA SER A 103 10.86 11.68 -7.68
C SER A 103 11.05 12.65 -8.85
N PRO A 104 11.19 13.97 -8.59
CA PRO A 104 11.52 14.95 -9.64
C PRO A 104 12.79 14.62 -10.43
N SER A 105 13.77 14.00 -9.78
CA SER A 105 15.00 13.51 -10.42
C SER A 105 14.80 12.27 -11.31
N GLY A 106 13.62 11.64 -11.27
CA GLY A 106 13.30 10.44 -12.04
C GLY A 106 13.41 9.12 -11.26
N LYS A 107 13.95 9.11 -10.03
CA LYS A 107 14.09 7.87 -9.23
C LYS A 107 12.72 7.25 -8.95
N VAL A 108 12.64 5.93 -9.12
CA VAL A 108 11.42 5.15 -8.91
C VAL A 108 11.48 4.35 -7.62
N PHE A 109 10.42 4.45 -6.83
CA PHE A 109 10.23 3.67 -5.62
C PHE A 109 8.93 2.88 -5.72
N ILE A 110 8.92 1.68 -5.16
CA ILE A 110 7.69 0.97 -4.83
C ILE A 110 7.52 1.03 -3.33
N LEU A 111 6.35 1.45 -2.86
CA LEU A 111 6.00 1.43 -1.46
C LEU A 111 4.94 0.37 -1.20
N ASP A 112 5.23 -0.53 -0.27
CA ASP A 112 4.30 -1.51 0.31
C ASP A 112 4.00 -1.09 1.75
N SER A 113 2.72 -1.07 2.12
CA SER A 113 2.29 -0.63 3.44
C SER A 113 2.04 -1.82 4.35
N LYS A 114 2.69 -1.86 5.52
CA LYS A 114 2.46 -2.90 6.53
C LYS A 114 1.89 -2.27 7.79
N LEU A 115 0.66 -2.64 8.14
CA LEU A 115 0.04 -2.29 9.42
C LEU A 115 0.17 -3.46 10.38
N TRP A 116 1.15 -3.41 11.28
CA TRP A 116 1.45 -4.48 12.23
C TRP A 116 1.17 -4.04 13.67
N SER A 117 0.99 -5.02 14.56
CA SER A 117 0.69 -4.76 15.96
C SER A 117 1.80 -3.96 16.64
N SER A 118 1.41 -2.90 17.35
CA SER A 118 2.29 -2.07 18.19
C SER A 118 2.86 -2.79 19.41
N ARG A 119 2.34 -3.99 19.74
CA ARG A 119 2.78 -4.79 20.89
C ARG A 119 4.20 -5.32 20.76
N PHE A 120 4.70 -5.48 19.54
CA PHE A 120 6.01 -6.09 19.28
C PHE A 120 6.85 -5.22 18.36
N PHE A 121 8.15 -5.18 18.64
CA PHE A 121 9.12 -4.45 17.82
C PHE A 121 9.39 -5.17 16.51
N VAL A 122 9.62 -4.36 15.46
CA VAL A 122 10.21 -4.80 14.21
C VAL A 122 11.71 -4.48 14.22
N TYR A 123 12.52 -5.48 13.90
CA TYR A 123 13.98 -5.37 13.84
C TYR A 123 14.57 -6.35 12.83
N THR A 124 15.85 -6.19 12.53
CA THR A 124 16.58 -7.15 11.70
C THR A 124 17.58 -7.93 12.54
N LYS A 125 17.73 -9.22 12.23
CA LYS A 125 18.72 -10.11 12.85
C LYS A 125 19.22 -11.08 11.79
N SER A 126 20.54 -11.16 11.63
CA SER A 126 21.21 -12.01 10.62
C SER A 126 20.67 -11.79 9.20
N GLY A 127 20.40 -10.53 8.83
CA GLY A 127 19.89 -10.16 7.51
C GLY A 127 18.41 -10.47 7.25
N ARG A 128 17.66 -10.94 8.26
CA ARG A 128 16.24 -11.31 8.15
C ARG A 128 15.35 -10.37 8.97
N LEU A 129 14.09 -10.24 8.57
CA LEU A 129 13.09 -9.43 9.29
C LEU A 129 12.41 -10.20 10.43
N TRP A 130 12.31 -9.57 11.60
CA TRP A 130 11.66 -10.14 12.78
C TRP A 130 10.59 -9.19 13.32
N HIS A 131 9.49 -9.77 13.82
CA HIS A 131 8.45 -9.08 14.60
C HIS A 131 8.25 -9.81 15.93
N GLY A 132 8.75 -9.22 17.01
CA GLY A 132 8.86 -9.93 18.29
C GLY A 132 9.79 -11.14 18.20
N GLN A 133 9.25 -12.35 18.40
CA GLN A 133 9.99 -13.62 18.33
C GLN A 133 9.76 -14.39 17.01
N ILE A 134 9.03 -13.80 16.07
CA ILE A 134 8.65 -14.45 14.81
C ILE A 134 9.50 -13.89 13.68
N ASP A 135 10.14 -14.79 12.93
CA ASP A 135 10.75 -14.48 11.65
C ASP A 135 9.65 -14.23 10.61
N VAL A 136 9.66 -13.05 10.01
CA VAL A 136 8.63 -12.57 9.07
C VAL A 136 9.26 -12.12 7.75
N ASP A 137 10.43 -12.67 7.42
CA ASP A 137 11.16 -12.29 6.21
C ASP A 137 10.41 -12.66 4.92
N ASP A 138 9.65 -13.76 4.97
CA ASP A 138 8.76 -14.23 3.90
C ASP A 138 7.68 -13.18 3.53
N ARG A 139 7.31 -12.30 4.46
CA ARG A 139 6.36 -11.20 4.22
C ARG A 139 6.88 -10.17 3.23
N LEU A 140 8.18 -10.20 2.92
CA LEU A 140 8.81 -9.32 1.94
C LEU A 140 8.86 -9.92 0.52
N ASP A 141 8.52 -11.20 0.33
CA ASP A 141 8.64 -11.88 -0.98
C ASP A 141 7.77 -11.24 -2.07
N GLY A 142 6.56 -10.79 -1.72
CA GLY A 142 5.68 -10.06 -2.65
C GLY A 142 6.37 -8.79 -3.20
N LEU A 143 6.93 -7.98 -2.30
CA LEU A 143 7.64 -6.75 -2.67
C LEU A 143 8.93 -7.03 -3.45
N ARG A 144 9.64 -8.13 -3.16
CA ARG A 144 10.79 -8.59 -3.97
C ARG A 144 10.35 -8.88 -5.40
N TYR A 145 9.27 -9.65 -5.57
CA TYR A 145 8.73 -9.99 -6.88
C TYR A 145 8.23 -8.75 -7.64
N GLU A 146 7.45 -7.89 -6.99
CA GLU A 146 6.90 -6.67 -7.58
C GLU A 146 8.00 -5.73 -8.06
N SER A 147 8.99 -5.45 -7.20
CA SER A 147 10.10 -4.55 -7.54
C SER A 147 10.96 -5.07 -8.68
N CYS A 148 11.26 -6.37 -8.71
CA CYS A 148 11.95 -7.01 -9.83
C CYS A 148 11.13 -6.89 -11.13
N THR A 149 9.83 -7.19 -11.07
CA THR A 149 8.94 -7.13 -12.23
C THR A 149 8.85 -5.71 -12.80
N VAL A 150 8.62 -4.71 -11.94
CA VAL A 150 8.54 -3.30 -12.38
C VAL A 150 9.89 -2.82 -12.92
N ALA A 151 11.01 -3.18 -12.30
CA ALA A 151 12.33 -2.81 -12.80
C ALA A 151 12.56 -3.35 -14.22
N ASN A 152 12.19 -4.62 -14.47
CA ASN A 152 12.30 -5.25 -15.78
C ASN A 152 11.40 -4.59 -16.83
N VAL A 153 10.14 -4.31 -16.47
CA VAL A 153 9.16 -3.65 -17.38
C VAL A 153 9.59 -2.23 -17.74
N LEU A 154 10.05 -1.46 -16.76
CA LEU A 154 10.47 -0.08 -16.96
C LEU A 154 11.89 0.05 -17.51
N GLY A 155 12.71 -1.00 -17.42
CA GLY A 155 14.12 -1.00 -17.83
C GLY A 155 14.98 -0.03 -17.02
N ILE A 156 14.61 0.24 -15.77
CA ILE A 156 15.31 1.15 -14.85
C ILE A 156 15.32 0.59 -13.43
N PRO A 157 16.29 0.98 -12.58
CA PRO A 157 16.30 0.59 -11.18
C PRO A 157 15.05 1.05 -10.42
N VAL A 158 14.49 0.17 -9.60
CA VAL A 158 13.36 0.43 -8.72
C VAL A 158 13.77 0.14 -7.29
N PHE A 159 13.44 1.05 -6.37
CA PHE A 159 13.83 0.97 -4.97
C PHE A 159 12.63 0.54 -4.11
N PRO A 160 12.57 -0.72 -3.64
CA PRO A 160 11.49 -1.19 -2.78
C PRO A 160 11.60 -0.61 -1.36
N VAL A 161 10.48 -0.11 -0.85
CA VAL A 161 10.34 0.47 0.48
C VAL A 161 9.12 -0.11 1.17
N VAL A 162 9.30 -0.63 2.38
CA VAL A 162 8.19 -0.94 3.28
C VAL A 162 7.92 0.27 4.17
N VAL A 163 6.67 0.71 4.18
CA VAL A 163 6.16 1.74 5.10
C VAL A 163 5.48 1.03 6.27
N MET A 164 6.13 1.06 7.43
CA MET A 164 5.67 0.38 8.63
C MET A 164 4.75 1.30 9.45
N HIS A 165 3.51 0.88 9.60
CA HIS A 165 2.50 1.50 10.46
C HIS A 165 2.27 0.65 11.71
N GLY A 166 2.07 1.33 12.85
CA GLY A 166 1.70 0.70 14.13
C GLY A 166 2.85 0.07 14.90
N ALA A 167 3.64 -0.81 14.28
CA ALA A 167 4.71 -1.51 14.98
C ALA A 167 5.92 -0.60 15.27
N PRO A 168 6.40 -0.51 16.53
CA PRO A 168 7.59 0.24 16.84
C PRO A 168 8.83 -0.42 16.20
N MET A 169 9.79 0.40 15.78
CA MET A 169 11.04 -0.06 15.21
C MET A 169 12.20 0.34 16.12
N ASN A 170 13.20 -0.53 16.24
CA ASN A 170 14.40 -0.23 17.04
C ASN A 170 15.37 0.75 16.35
N GLN A 171 15.13 1.08 15.08
CA GLN A 171 15.94 1.99 14.27
C GLN A 171 15.03 2.82 13.34
N VAL A 172 15.50 4.02 12.97
CA VAL A 172 14.79 4.94 12.04
C VAL A 172 14.74 4.43 10.58
N SER A 173 15.46 3.36 10.28
CA SER A 173 15.37 2.60 9.03
C SER A 173 16.04 1.25 9.24
N LEU A 174 15.41 0.19 8.75
CA LEU A 174 16.01 -1.14 8.64
C LEU A 174 16.27 -1.45 7.16
N SER A 175 17.05 -2.49 6.89
CA SER A 175 17.25 -2.99 5.52
C SER A 175 17.36 -4.51 5.52
N VAL A 176 16.71 -5.13 4.55
CA VAL A 176 16.76 -6.56 4.26
C VAL A 176 17.04 -6.71 2.77
N GLY A 177 18.25 -7.14 2.43
CA GLY A 177 18.73 -7.07 1.04
C GLY A 177 18.65 -5.64 0.49
N ASN A 178 17.94 -5.47 -0.63
CA ASN A 178 17.68 -4.16 -1.24
C ASN A 178 16.40 -3.46 -0.74
N ILE A 179 15.61 -4.11 0.13
CA ILE A 179 14.38 -3.55 0.67
C ILE A 179 14.70 -2.67 1.87
N ARG A 180 14.20 -1.43 1.82
CA ARG A 180 14.29 -0.50 2.95
C ARG A 180 12.98 -0.50 3.73
N ILE A 181 13.05 -0.69 5.04
CA ILE A 181 11.87 -0.62 5.91
C ILE A 181 12.00 0.65 6.74
N VAL A 182 10.95 1.47 6.76
CA VAL A 182 10.91 2.74 7.49
C VAL A 182 9.60 2.90 8.26
N PRO A 183 9.62 3.56 9.43
CA PRO A 183 8.37 3.96 10.08
C PRO A 183 7.62 4.96 9.21
N ALA A 184 6.28 4.91 9.26
CA ALA A 184 5.39 5.75 8.45
C ALA A 184 5.75 7.25 8.51
N ASP A 185 5.97 7.78 9.71
CA ASP A 185 6.27 9.19 9.94
C ASP A 185 7.58 9.65 9.27
N PHE A 186 8.51 8.71 9.01
CA PHE A 186 9.79 8.97 8.37
C PHE A 186 9.82 8.65 6.87
N ALA A 187 8.75 8.08 6.31
CA ALA A 187 8.73 7.59 4.94
C ALA A 187 9.04 8.69 3.92
N THR A 188 8.34 9.83 3.99
CA THR A 188 8.54 10.93 3.03
C THR A 188 9.93 11.57 3.16
N ALA A 189 10.44 11.73 4.38
CA ALA A 189 11.79 12.22 4.63
C ALA A 189 12.84 11.27 4.03
N ARG A 190 12.67 9.95 4.21
CA ARG A 190 13.57 8.95 3.64
C ARG A 190 13.56 8.97 2.11
N LEU A 191 12.39 9.10 1.49
CA LEU A 191 12.28 9.19 0.04
C LEU A 191 13.06 10.40 -0.50
N ARG A 192 12.90 11.58 0.12
CA ARG A 192 13.64 12.81 -0.25
C ARG A 192 15.15 12.65 -0.19
N VAL A 193 15.66 12.02 0.88
CA VAL A 193 17.11 11.76 1.01
C VAL A 193 17.60 10.80 -0.07
N THR A 194 16.79 9.78 -0.39
CA THR A 194 17.18 8.72 -1.33
C THR A 194 17.07 9.16 -2.80
N SER A 195 16.26 10.17 -3.11
CA SER A 195 15.99 10.60 -4.50
C SER A 195 17.10 11.40 -5.19
N ARG A 196 18.21 11.74 -4.52
CA ARG A 196 19.23 12.65 -5.08
C ARG A 196 19.84 12.19 -6.41
N HIS A 197 19.98 10.87 -6.63
CA HIS A 197 20.60 10.32 -7.84
C HIS A 197 19.72 9.21 -8.45
N PRO A 198 19.09 9.40 -9.62
CA PRO A 198 18.12 8.44 -10.18
C PRO A 198 18.75 7.13 -10.64
N GLY A 199 20.02 7.12 -11.03
CA GLY A 199 20.70 5.94 -11.57
C GLY A 199 20.30 5.59 -13.01
N HIS A 200 19.58 6.48 -13.70
CA HIS A 200 19.22 6.38 -15.12
C HIS A 200 19.06 7.76 -15.77
N ARG A 201 18.95 7.82 -17.10
CA ARG A 201 18.86 9.08 -17.88
C ARG A 201 17.44 9.57 -18.17
N LEU A 202 16.42 8.72 -18.00
CA LEU A 202 15.03 9.10 -18.27
C LEU A 202 14.55 10.21 -17.33
N SER A 203 13.86 11.22 -17.88
CA SER A 203 13.19 12.26 -17.10
C SER A 203 12.01 11.69 -16.31
N GLN A 204 11.61 12.37 -15.24
CA GLN A 204 10.42 12.00 -14.46
C GLN A 204 9.18 11.80 -15.35
N ALA A 205 8.96 12.72 -16.30
CA ALA A 205 7.82 12.65 -17.22
C ALA A 205 7.89 11.41 -18.14
N ALA A 206 9.08 11.07 -18.66
CA ALA A 206 9.28 9.89 -19.49
C ALA A 206 9.04 8.59 -18.70
N VAL A 207 9.54 8.53 -17.46
CA VAL A 207 9.30 7.40 -16.55
C VAL A 207 7.81 7.26 -16.25
N ALA A 208 7.14 8.35 -15.91
CA ALA A 208 5.71 8.34 -15.59
C ALA A 208 4.84 7.92 -16.78
N ALA A 209 5.15 8.42 -17.99
CA ALA A 209 4.45 8.02 -19.21
C ALA A 209 4.64 6.53 -19.52
N ARG A 210 5.87 6.01 -19.35
CA ARG A 210 6.17 4.59 -19.52
C ARG A 210 5.43 3.74 -18.46
N ALA A 211 5.45 4.16 -17.20
CA ALA A 211 4.76 3.47 -16.11
C ALA A 211 3.25 3.41 -16.34
N LYS A 212 2.60 4.53 -16.68
CA LYS A 212 1.15 4.55 -16.96
C LYS A 212 0.75 3.62 -18.11
N ARG A 213 1.60 3.50 -19.15
CA ARG A 213 1.35 2.65 -20.31
C ARG A 213 1.55 1.17 -20.02
N LEU A 214 2.64 0.82 -19.34
CA LEU A 214 3.03 -0.58 -19.13
C LEU A 214 2.48 -1.20 -17.83
N LEU A 215 2.07 -0.36 -16.88
CA LEU A 215 1.49 -0.73 -15.60
C LEU A 215 0.15 0.02 -15.46
N PRO A 216 -0.93 -0.47 -16.10
CA PRO A 216 -2.21 0.21 -16.10
C PRO A 216 -2.85 0.23 -14.70
N SER A 217 -3.98 0.92 -14.55
CA SER A 217 -4.70 0.92 -13.28
C SER A 217 -5.28 -0.45 -12.99
N TYR A 218 -5.00 -0.98 -11.81
CA TYR A 218 -5.65 -2.20 -11.36
C TYR A 218 -7.15 -1.95 -11.17
N GLY A 219 -7.99 -2.80 -11.76
CA GLY A 219 -9.45 -2.66 -11.73
C GLY A 219 -10.06 -1.57 -12.62
N GLY A 220 -9.26 -0.71 -13.26
CA GLY A 220 -9.74 0.18 -14.32
C GLY A 220 -9.82 -0.59 -15.63
N LYS A 221 -11.02 -0.67 -16.24
CA LYS A 221 -11.11 -1.11 -17.63
C LYS A 221 -10.25 -0.17 -18.48
N GLY A 222 -9.36 -0.77 -19.29
CA GLY A 222 -8.55 -0.04 -20.27
C GLY A 222 -9.39 0.70 -21.29
#